data_AF-A0A955LTA3-F1
#
_entry.id   AF-A0A955LTA3-F1
#
_cell.length_a   1.000
_cell.length_b   1.000
_cell.length_c   1.000
_cell.angle_alpha   90.00
_cell.angle_beta   90.00
_cell.angle_gamma   90.00
#
_symmetry.space_group_name_H-M   'P 1'
#
loop_
_entity.id
_entity.type
_entity.pdbx_description
1 polymer ?
#
loop_
_entity_poly.entity_id
_entity_poly.type
_entity_poly.pdbx_seq_one_letter_code
_entity_poly.pdbx_strand_id
1 'polypeptide(L)' 'MSAGSVKPVLYWMRQDLRTDDNPALHAAMRSGAPVLPVYIWDPDDREIQPPGGASRWWLHLSLEKISGQLKS' A
#
# COMPACT_ATOMS: atom_id res chain seq x y z
N MET A 1 -12.51 -30.51 10.25
CA MET A 1 -13.15 -29.34 9.61
C MET A 1 -12.03 -28.46 9.09
N SER A 2 -11.75 -28.44 7.79
CA SER A 2 -10.82 -27.45 7.23
C SER A 2 -11.45 -26.08 7.42
N ALA A 3 -10.86 -25.23 8.25
CA ALA A 3 -11.22 -23.82 8.27
C ALA A 3 -11.05 -23.27 6.85
N GLY A 4 -12.13 -22.75 6.25
CA GLY A 4 -12.04 -22.09 4.95
C GLY A 4 -11.04 -20.95 5.05
N SER A 5 -10.05 -20.93 4.16
CA SER A 5 -9.02 -19.88 4.13
C SER A 5 -9.70 -18.51 4.00
N VAL A 6 -9.44 -17.61 4.95
CA VAL A 6 -9.97 -16.24 4.93
C VAL A 6 -9.35 -15.50 3.75
N LYS A 7 -10.17 -14.96 2.85
CA LYS A 7 -9.68 -14.18 1.70
C LYS A 7 -9.10 -12.86 2.21
N PRO A 8 -7.84 -12.50 1.86
CA PRO A 8 -7.27 -11.23 2.28
C PRO A 8 -7.91 -10.06 1.55
N VAL A 9 -7.83 -8.87 2.16
CA VAL A 9 -8.19 -7.60 1.54
C VAL A 9 -6.93 -6.96 0.97
N LEU A 10 -6.93 -6.68 -0.34
CA LEU A 10 -5.87 -5.89 -0.96
C LEU A 10 -6.06 -4.41 -0.61
N TYR A 11 -5.05 -3.83 0.03
CA TYR A 11 -4.97 -2.41 0.31
C TYR A 11 -3.96 -1.79 -0.67
N TRP A 12 -4.46 -1.25 -1.78
CA TRP A 12 -3.62 -0.68 -2.83
C TRP A 12 -3.31 0.80 -2.57
N MET A 13 -2.07 1.05 -2.19
CA MET A 13 -1.53 2.38 -1.99
C MET A 13 -0.99 2.93 -3.31
N ARG A 14 -1.35 4.19 -3.60
CA ARG A 14 -0.76 4.98 -4.68
C ARG A 14 0.07 6.10 -4.07
N GLN A 15 -0.47 7.32 -4.04
CA GLN A 15 0.20 8.47 -3.44
C GLN A 15 -0.03 8.59 -1.93
N ASP A 16 -1.00 7.86 -1.38
CA ASP A 16 -1.38 7.96 0.04
C ASP A 16 -0.60 6.98 0.94
N LEU A 17 0.71 7.21 1.03
CA LEU A 17 1.65 6.39 1.82
C LEU A 17 1.60 6.77 3.32
N ARG A 18 0.44 6.64 3.95
CA ARG A 18 0.23 6.88 5.39
C ARG A 18 -0.65 5.82 6.05
N THR A 19 -0.41 5.59 7.35
CA THR A 19 -1.26 4.75 8.21
C THR A 19 -2.34 5.55 8.94
N ASP A 20 -2.01 6.78 9.34
CA ASP A 20 -2.93 7.66 10.06
C ASP A 20 -3.92 8.33 9.11
N ASP A 21 -5.16 8.52 9.59
CA ASP A 21 -6.23 9.18 8.84
C ASP A 21 -6.38 8.64 7.40
N ASN A 22 -6.40 7.32 7.27
CA ASN A 22 -6.53 6.64 5.98
C ASN A 22 -7.84 5.84 5.92
N PRO A 23 -8.90 6.39 5.28
CA PRO A 23 -10.20 5.72 5.22
C PRO A 23 -10.18 4.35 4.54
N ALA A 24 -9.30 4.16 3.55
CA ALA A 24 -9.17 2.90 2.83
C ALA A 24 -8.54 1.82 3.72
N LEU A 25 -7.47 2.16 4.44
CA LEU A 25 -6.87 1.26 5.42
C LEU A 25 -7.85 0.94 6.55
N HIS A 26 -8.55 1.94 7.09
CA HIS A 26 -9.54 1.75 8.14
C HIS A 26 -10.69 0.83 7.69
N ALA A 27 -11.19 1.00 6.46
CA ALA A 27 -12.19 0.11 5.88
C ALA A 27 -11.67 -1.33 5.71
N ALA A 28 -10.42 -1.49 5.26
CA ALA A 28 -9.79 -2.81 5.12
C ALA A 28 -9.67 -3.51 6.49
N MET A 29 -9.22 -2.80 7.52
CA MET A 29 -9.11 -3.34 8.89
C MET A 29 -10.47 -3.75 9.48
N ARG A 30 -11.52 -2.98 9.19
CA ARG A 30 -12.90 -3.30 9.62
C ARG A 30 -13.45 -4.60 9.03
N SER A 31 -12.84 -5.15 7.97
CA SER A 31 -13.26 -6.44 7.40
C SER A 31 -12.96 -7.64 8.31
N GLY A 32 -12.02 -7.49 9.25
CA GLY A 32 -11.52 -8.58 10.08
C GLY A 32 -10.70 -9.63 9.33
N ALA A 33 -10.49 -9.47 8.01
CA ALA A 33 -9.64 -10.32 7.21
C ALA A 33 -8.18 -9.82 7.22
N PRO A 34 -7.19 -10.68 6.91
CA PRO A 34 -5.82 -10.23 6.70
C PRO A 34 -5.76 -9.13 5.64
N VAL A 35 -5.12 -8.01 5.97
CA VAL A 35 -4.91 -6.90 5.03
C VAL A 35 -3.56 -7.10 4.35
N LEU A 36 -3.53 -7.02 3.02
CA LEU A 36 -2.32 -7.10 2.22
C LEU A 36 -2.04 -5.73 1.58
N PRO A 37 -1.14 -4.92 2.15
CA PRO A 37 -0.72 -3.65 1.60
C PRO A 37 0.08 -3.88 0.31
N VAL A 38 -0.27 -3.18 -0.77
CA VAL A 38 0.43 -3.27 -2.05
C VAL A 38 0.70 -1.87 -2.61
N TYR A 39 1.88 -1.68 -3.18
CA TYR A 39 2.23 -0.55 -4.01
C TYR A 39 2.72 -1.09 -5.35
N ILE A 40 2.24 -0.50 -6.45
CA ILE A 40 2.61 -0.92 -7.81
C ILE A 40 3.48 0.19 -8.41
N TRP A 41 4.71 -0.17 -8.76
CA TRP A 41 5.63 0.69 -9.48
C TRP A 41 5.61 0.33 -10.96
N ASP A 42 5.00 1.20 -11.77
CA ASP A 42 4.95 1.07 -13.23
C ASP A 42 5.42 2.38 -13.88
N PRO A 43 6.73 2.53 -14.15
CA PRO A 43 7.28 3.73 -14.77
C PRO A 43 7.08 3.78 -16.28
N ASP A 44 6.68 2.66 -16.90
CA ASP A 44 6.46 2.53 -18.35
C ASP A 44 4.99 2.72 -18.73
N ASP A 45 4.13 3.00 -17.74
CA ASP A 45 2.74 3.37 -17.95
C ASP A 45 2.65 4.58 -18.89
N ARG A 46 2.05 4.35 -20.05
CA ARG A 46 1.95 5.34 -21.12
C ARG A 46 1.02 6.50 -20.77
N GLU A 47 0.19 6.35 -19.74
CA GLU A 47 -0.75 7.36 -19.28
C GLU A 47 -0.16 8.28 -18.21
N ILE A 48 0.99 7.92 -17.62
CA ILE A 48 1.58 8.62 -16.48
C ILE A 48 3.03 9.00 -16.79
N GLN A 49 3.34 10.30 -16.71
CA GLN A 49 4.73 10.75 -16.82
C GLN A 49 5.57 10.14 -15.68
N PRO A 50 6.68 9.45 -15.99
CA PRO A 50 7.52 8.87 -14.96
C PRO A 50 8.09 9.95 -14.04
N PRO A 51 8.13 9.73 -12.72
CA PRO A 51 8.57 10.74 -11.78
C PRO A 51 10.08 10.99 -11.90
N GLY A 52 10.48 12.24 -11.69
CA GLY A 52 11.88 12.66 -11.74
C GLY A 52 12.74 12.05 -10.63
N GLY A 53 14.06 12.29 -10.68
CA GLY A 53 15.02 11.72 -9.72
C GLY A 53 14.70 12.04 -8.26
N ALA A 54 14.40 13.31 -7.94
CA ALA A 54 14.04 13.73 -6.59
C ALA A 54 12.76 13.05 -6.09
N SER A 55 11.75 12.92 -6.96
CA SER A 55 10.49 12.25 -6.63
C SER A 55 10.69 10.75 -6.39
N ARG A 56 11.57 10.08 -7.15
CA ARG A 56 11.94 8.67 -6.90
C ARG A 56 12.66 8.48 -5.58
N TRP A 57 13.57 9.40 -5.22
CA TRP A 57 14.25 9.40 -3.93
C TRP A 57 13.24 9.52 -2.77
N TRP A 58 12.31 10.46 -2.87
CA TRP A 58 11.25 10.62 -1.87
C TRP A 58 10.32 9.41 -1.79
N LEU A 59 9.95 8.83 -2.94
CA LEU A 59 9.12 7.63 -2.98
C LEU A 59 9.80 6.47 -2.26
N HIS A 60 11.09 6.23 -2.52
CA HIS A 60 11.85 5.19 -1.85
C HIS A 60 11.82 5.33 -0.32
N LEU A 61 12.17 6.50 0.21
CA LEU A 61 12.14 6.77 1.65
C LEU A 61 10.74 6.64 2.25
N SER A 62 9.71 7.07 1.51
CA SER A 62 8.32 6.96 1.95
C SER A 62 7.87 5.51 2.04
N LEU A 63 8.23 4.68 1.05
CA LEU A 63 7.93 3.25 1.04
C LEU A 63 8.66 2.50 2.16
N GLU A 64 9.92 2.84 2.44
CA GLU A 64 10.65 2.26 3.59
C GLU A 64 9.96 2.61 4.91
N LYS A 65 9.59 3.88 5.10
CA LYS A 65 8.92 4.35 6.31
C LYS A 65 7.59 3.62 6.55
N ILE A 66 6.70 3.57 5.56
CA ILE A 66 5.40 2.90 5.72
C ILE A 66 5.57 1.38 5.86
N SER A 67 6.54 0.76 5.19
CA SER A 67 6.85 -0.66 5.39
C SER A 67 7.26 -0.95 6.83
N GLY A 68 8.03 -0.06 7.46
CA GLY A 68 8.37 -0.14 8.88
C GLY A 68 7.14 -0.04 9.79
N GLN A 69 6.20 0.86 9.48
CA GLN A 69 4.97 1.03 10.26
C GLN A 69 4.02 -0.17 10.16
N LEU A 70 3.96 -0.85 9.00
CA LEU A 70 3.04 -1.96 8.74
C LEU A 70 3.53 -3.33 9.24
N LYS A 71 4.79 -3.44 9.66
CA LYS A 71 5.39 -4.70 10.18
C LYS A 71 5.25 -4.86 11.71
N SER A 72 4.80 -3.81 12.41
CA SER A 72 4.57 -3.80 13.86
C SER A 72 3.16 -4.27 14.20
#